data_AF-A0A819T303-F1
#
_entry.id   AF-A0A819T303-F1
#
_cell.length_a   1.000
_cell.length_b   1.000
_cell.length_c   1.000
_cell.angle_alpha   90.00
_cell.angle_beta   90.00
_cell.angle_gamma   90.00
#
_symmetry.space_group_name_H-M   'P 1'
#
loop_
_entity.id
_entity.type
_entity.pdbx_description
1 polymer ?
#
loop_
_entity_poly.entity_id
_entity_poly.type
_entity_poly.pdbx_seq_one_letter_code
_entity_poly.pdbx_strand_id
1 'polypeptide(L)'
;IYSGLLDINKIIKRFTSIPDIQIRQKFYDRILLLIKENDKDFIFHNFKDFYDMNEIHQVSSVAEDFLTTISVQCTDFICHMLLLYSQYPNDFHDDLENSINETLRLYPLTDIWTRPSYGKQRGWIASLVQLNRNGWIQPDSFIPQRWNTKEHPPLMTWGFDIRRCPAQKMATNISKLIFETIIKTENFWIKPAKNFQHERTFPYGCQVWIGYNEIPNEVNTWKFDGKFQMQCRRWLCEKLRMIDQNELN
;
A
#
# COMPACT_ATOMS: atom_id res chain seq x y z
N ILE A 1 -13.93 12.98 -11.68
CA ILE A 1 -13.68 12.16 -10.47
C ILE A 1 -14.80 12.51 -9.50
N TYR A 2 -15.64 11.53 -9.12
CA TYR A 2 -16.90 11.79 -8.40
C TYR A 2 -16.64 12.38 -7.01
N SER A 3 -17.36 13.44 -6.65
CA SER A 3 -17.43 13.95 -5.28
C SER A 3 -18.23 12.99 -4.40
N GLY A 4 -17.69 12.63 -3.24
CA GLY A 4 -18.35 11.75 -2.28
C GLY A 4 -17.36 11.08 -1.34
N LEU A 5 -17.89 10.45 -0.27
CA LEU A 5 -17.13 9.60 0.63
C LEU A 5 -16.37 8.59 -0.25
N LEU A 6 -15.04 8.70 -0.30
CA LEU A 6 -14.21 7.76 -1.03
C LEU A 6 -14.24 6.49 -0.20
N ASP A 7 -15.31 5.72 -0.38
CA ASP A 7 -15.41 4.38 0.13
C ASP A 7 -14.39 3.58 -0.68
N ILE A 8 -13.14 3.62 -0.24
CA ILE A 8 -12.05 2.90 -0.89
C ILE A 8 -12.35 1.40 -0.86
N ASN A 9 -13.31 0.91 -0.05
CA ASN A 9 -13.85 -0.44 -0.22
C ASN A 9 -14.53 -0.65 -1.58
N LYS A 10 -15.00 0.37 -2.30
CA LYS A 10 -15.49 0.21 -3.67
C LYS A 10 -14.36 0.02 -4.69
N ILE A 11 -13.16 0.50 -4.39
CA ILE A 11 -11.94 0.29 -5.19
C ILE A 11 -11.24 -1.02 -4.76
N ILE A 12 -11.27 -1.32 -3.45
CA ILE A 12 -10.57 -2.43 -2.78
C ILE A 12 -11.42 -3.70 -2.65
N LYS A 13 -12.77 -3.68 -2.79
CA LYS A 13 -13.58 -4.87 -2.51
C LYS A 13 -13.18 -6.02 -3.41
N ARG A 14 -12.38 -6.89 -2.80
CA ARG A 14 -12.07 -8.27 -3.15
C ARG A 14 -13.29 -9.14 -3.49
N PHE A 15 -14.56 -8.69 -3.38
CA PHE A 15 -15.71 -9.59 -3.48
C PHE A 15 -17.08 -9.00 -3.92
N THR A 16 -17.22 -7.80 -4.51
CA THR A 16 -18.60 -7.30 -4.81
C THR A 16 -18.87 -6.61 -6.15
N SER A 17 -18.02 -6.72 -7.17
CA SER A 17 -18.43 -6.33 -8.52
C SER A 17 -18.01 -7.39 -9.53
N ILE A 18 -18.92 -7.68 -10.47
CA ILE A 18 -18.63 -8.51 -11.63
C ILE A 18 -17.45 -7.84 -12.34
N PRO A 19 -16.31 -8.53 -12.52
CA PRO A 19 -15.15 -7.95 -13.18
C PRO A 19 -15.55 -7.51 -14.59
N ASP A 20 -15.27 -6.26 -14.94
CA ASP A 20 -15.39 -5.81 -16.33
C ASP A 20 -14.28 -6.49 -17.14
N ILE A 21 -14.67 -7.57 -17.80
CA ILE A 21 -13.79 -8.44 -18.59
C ILE A 21 -13.11 -7.64 -19.71
N GLN A 22 -13.79 -6.64 -20.29
CA GLN A 22 -13.25 -5.84 -21.38
C GLN A 22 -12.14 -4.89 -20.90
N ILE A 23 -12.33 -4.28 -19.72
CA ILE A 23 -11.30 -3.41 -19.11
C ILE A 23 -10.10 -4.23 -18.66
N ARG A 24 -10.33 -5.40 -18.03
CA ARG A 24 -9.25 -6.33 -17.65
C ARG A 24 -8.43 -6.77 -18.87
N GLN A 25 -9.09 -7.16 -19.95
CA GLN A 25 -8.43 -7.58 -21.18
C GLN A 25 -7.59 -6.45 -21.79
N LYS A 26 -8.15 -5.24 -21.92
CA LYS A 26 -7.39 -4.07 -22.42
C LYS A 26 -6.16 -3.76 -21.59
N PHE A 27 -6.26 -3.88 -20.26
CA PHE A 27 -5.13 -3.64 -19.37
C PHE A 27 -4.07 -4.75 -19.49
N TYR A 28 -4.49 -6.01 -19.58
CA TYR A 28 -3.62 -7.15 -19.84
C TYR A 28 -2.87 -7.01 -21.17
N ASP A 29 -3.58 -6.69 -22.25
CA ASP A 29 -2.98 -6.45 -23.58
C ASP A 29 -1.99 -5.29 -23.54
N ARG A 30 -2.27 -4.25 -22.76
CA ARG A 30 -1.35 -3.11 -22.58
C ARG A 30 -0.10 -3.48 -21.78
N ILE A 31 -0.22 -4.30 -20.73
CA ILE A 31 0.94 -4.84 -20.02
C ILE A 31 1.79 -5.68 -20.98
N LEU A 32 1.17 -6.59 -21.73
CA LEU A 32 1.89 -7.42 -22.72
C LEU A 32 2.59 -6.57 -23.78
N LEU A 33 1.97 -5.47 -24.22
CA LEU A 33 2.57 -4.54 -25.16
C LEU A 33 3.79 -3.83 -24.53
N LEU A 34 3.67 -3.34 -23.30
CA LEU A 34 4.78 -2.68 -22.57
C LEU A 34 5.95 -3.63 -22.31
N ILE A 35 5.64 -4.90 -22.01
CA ILE A 35 6.62 -5.98 -21.91
C ILE A 35 7.32 -6.22 -23.24
N LYS A 36 6.57 -6.21 -24.34
CA LYS A 36 7.07 -6.42 -25.70
C LYS A 36 7.87 -5.21 -26.24
N GLU A 37 7.55 -4.00 -25.78
CA GLU A 37 8.17 -2.75 -26.20
C GLU A 37 9.57 -2.50 -25.57
N ASN A 38 10.12 -3.48 -24.84
CA ASN A 38 11.51 -3.45 -24.35
C ASN A 38 11.79 -2.24 -23.43
N ASP A 39 10.84 -1.93 -22.54
CA ASP A 39 11.10 -0.97 -21.48
C ASP A 39 12.19 -1.55 -20.56
N LYS A 40 13.39 -0.95 -20.62
CA LYS A 40 14.55 -1.36 -19.79
C LYS A 40 14.25 -1.24 -18.30
N ASP A 41 13.23 -0.45 -17.94
CA ASP A 41 12.76 -0.29 -16.57
C ASP A 41 11.71 -1.33 -16.15
N PHE A 42 11.28 -2.23 -17.05
CA PHE A 42 10.35 -3.31 -16.71
C PHE A 42 11.01 -4.43 -15.92
N ILE A 43 10.30 -4.91 -14.90
CA ILE A 43 10.83 -5.71 -13.80
C ILE A 43 11.32 -7.11 -14.20
N PHE A 44 10.85 -7.62 -15.35
CA PHE A 44 11.26 -8.91 -15.92
C PHE A 44 12.05 -8.76 -17.23
N HIS A 45 12.46 -7.55 -17.62
CA HIS A 45 13.15 -7.27 -18.88
C HIS A 45 14.41 -8.14 -19.12
N ASN A 46 15.06 -8.59 -18.05
CA ASN A 46 16.27 -9.43 -18.11
C ASN A 46 16.05 -10.88 -17.67
N PHE A 47 14.80 -11.31 -17.44
CA PHE A 47 14.52 -12.64 -16.87
C PHE A 47 14.20 -13.66 -17.97
N LYS A 48 15.18 -14.49 -18.34
CA LYS A 48 15.06 -15.46 -19.43
C LYS A 48 13.83 -16.38 -19.27
N ASP A 49 13.59 -16.88 -18.06
CA ASP A 49 12.46 -17.78 -17.79
C ASP A 49 11.09 -17.12 -18.05
N PHE A 50 11.01 -15.78 -17.97
CA PHE A 50 9.79 -15.04 -18.30
C PHE A 50 9.56 -14.99 -19.82
N TYR A 51 10.62 -14.86 -20.61
CA TYR A 51 10.55 -14.91 -22.08
C TYR A 51 10.31 -16.33 -22.60
N ASP A 52 10.75 -17.34 -21.85
CA ASP A 52 10.56 -18.76 -22.18
C ASP A 52 9.15 -19.27 -21.78
N MET A 53 8.28 -18.44 -21.17
CA MET A 53 6.88 -18.78 -20.88
C MET A 53 6.07 -18.89 -22.17
N ASN A 54 5.82 -20.13 -22.60
CA ASN A 54 5.14 -20.42 -23.88
C ASN A 54 3.64 -20.65 -23.73
N GLU A 55 3.12 -20.77 -22.50
CA GLU A 55 1.73 -21.11 -22.24
C GLU A 55 0.97 -19.91 -21.65
N ILE A 56 -0.19 -19.59 -22.25
CA ILE A 56 -1.01 -18.41 -21.88
C ILE A 56 -1.34 -18.37 -20.38
N HIS A 57 -1.56 -19.53 -19.75
CA HIS A 57 -1.91 -19.59 -18.33
C HIS A 57 -0.74 -19.21 -17.40
N GLN A 58 0.51 -19.44 -17.82
CA GLN A 58 1.70 -19.05 -17.04
C GLN A 58 1.85 -17.52 -17.04
N VAL A 59 1.73 -16.90 -18.21
CA VAL A 59 1.75 -15.44 -18.38
C VAL A 59 0.57 -14.79 -17.66
N SER A 60 -0.62 -15.41 -17.74
CA SER A 60 -1.83 -14.93 -17.06
C SER A 60 -1.67 -14.94 -15.53
N SER A 61 -1.07 -16.00 -14.97
CA SER A 61 -0.83 -16.09 -13.53
C SER A 61 0.14 -15.00 -13.04
N VAL A 62 1.24 -14.78 -13.76
CA VAL A 62 2.21 -13.72 -13.41
C VAL A 62 1.57 -12.33 -13.52
N ALA A 63 0.79 -12.10 -14.58
CA ALA A 63 0.10 -10.83 -14.77
C ALA A 63 -0.98 -10.60 -13.70
N GLU A 64 -1.75 -11.61 -13.33
CA GLU A 64 -2.80 -11.52 -12.31
C GLU A 64 -2.21 -11.29 -10.91
N ASP A 65 -1.12 -11.99 -10.55
CA ASP A 65 -0.41 -11.78 -9.29
C ASP A 65 0.19 -10.37 -9.22
N PHE A 66 0.81 -9.92 -10.30
CA PHE A 66 1.36 -8.57 -10.42
C PHE A 66 0.27 -7.50 -10.31
N LEU A 67 -0.83 -7.68 -11.05
CA LEU A 67 -2.00 -6.81 -11.04
C LEU A 67 -2.63 -6.69 -9.66
N THR A 68 -2.86 -7.83 -9.02
CA THR A 68 -3.49 -7.91 -7.71
C THR A 68 -2.60 -7.25 -6.66
N THR A 69 -1.30 -7.54 -6.71
CA THR A 69 -0.32 -7.00 -5.76
C THR A 69 -0.18 -5.49 -5.92
N ILE A 70 -0.02 -4.97 -7.14
CA ILE A 70 0.05 -3.53 -7.40
C ILE A 70 -1.26 -2.84 -7.03
N SER A 71 -2.40 -3.39 -7.44
CA SER A 71 -3.70 -2.75 -7.18
C SER A 71 -3.95 -2.61 -5.68
N VAL A 72 -3.66 -3.65 -4.89
CA VAL A 72 -3.86 -3.59 -3.44
C VAL A 72 -2.79 -2.72 -2.78
N GLN A 73 -1.51 -3.02 -2.99
CA GLN A 73 -0.42 -2.36 -2.28
C GLN A 73 -0.27 -0.89 -2.66
N CYS A 74 -0.40 -0.52 -3.93
CA CYS A 74 -0.36 0.89 -4.33
C CYS A 74 -1.58 1.65 -3.80
N THR A 75 -2.77 1.03 -3.78
CA THR A 75 -3.94 1.68 -3.20
C THR A 75 -3.74 1.92 -1.70
N ASP A 76 -3.32 0.91 -0.93
CA ASP A 76 -3.01 1.07 0.49
C ASP A 76 -1.95 2.14 0.72
N PHE A 77 -0.91 2.15 -0.13
CA PHE A 77 0.14 3.16 -0.05
C PHE A 77 -0.39 4.58 -0.27
N ILE A 78 -1.19 4.79 -1.34
CA ILE A 78 -1.85 6.08 -1.61
C ILE A 78 -2.75 6.49 -0.45
N CYS A 79 -3.49 5.55 0.16
CA CYS A 79 -4.33 5.84 1.31
C CYS A 79 -3.51 6.34 2.51
N HIS A 80 -2.38 5.68 2.81
CA HIS A 80 -1.49 6.11 3.88
C HIS A 80 -0.89 7.48 3.61
N MET A 81 -0.47 7.76 2.38
CA MET A 81 0.02 9.08 1.99
C MET A 81 -1.06 10.16 2.16
N LEU A 82 -2.29 9.91 1.71
CA LEU A 82 -3.41 10.84 1.86
C LEU A 82 -3.76 11.12 3.33
N LEU A 83 -3.76 10.08 4.17
CA LEU A 83 -4.00 10.25 5.60
C LEU A 83 -2.91 11.07 6.28
N LEU A 84 -1.64 10.80 5.98
CA LEU A 84 -0.52 11.58 6.51
C LEU A 84 -0.55 13.00 5.97
N TYR A 85 -0.84 13.21 4.69
CA TYR A 85 -1.00 14.53 4.09
C TYR A 85 -2.06 15.36 4.80
N SER A 86 -3.16 14.75 5.25
CA SER A 86 -4.20 15.46 6.02
C SER A 86 -3.71 16.01 7.36
N GLN A 87 -2.60 15.51 7.89
CA GLN A 87 -1.98 15.92 9.15
C GLN A 87 -0.70 16.75 8.94
N TYR A 88 0.04 16.48 7.86
CA TYR A 88 1.37 17.00 7.57
C TYR A 88 1.47 17.58 6.15
N PRO A 89 0.54 18.46 5.70
CA PRO A 89 0.50 18.90 4.30
C PRO A 89 1.79 19.62 3.87
N ASN A 90 2.37 20.43 4.76
CA ASN A 90 3.61 21.16 4.49
C ASN A 90 4.79 20.21 4.24
N ASP A 91 4.93 19.14 5.03
CA ASP A 91 6.03 18.19 4.84
C ASP A 91 5.98 17.50 3.46
N PHE A 92 4.78 17.17 2.97
CA PHE A 92 4.58 16.62 1.63
C PHE A 92 4.83 17.65 0.52
N HIS A 93 4.58 18.93 0.77
CA HIS A 93 4.87 20.00 -0.17
C HIS A 93 6.37 20.32 -0.24
N ASP A 94 7.04 20.34 0.92
CA ASP A 94 8.45 20.68 1.03
C ASP A 94 9.33 19.57 0.48
N ASP A 95 9.04 18.30 0.84
CA ASP A 95 9.80 17.15 0.35
C ASP A 95 8.93 15.88 0.25
N LEU A 96 8.40 15.67 -0.96
CA LEU A 96 7.56 14.53 -1.28
C LEU A 96 8.32 13.19 -1.20
N GLU A 97 9.59 13.14 -1.62
CA GLU A 97 10.35 11.88 -1.63
C GLU A 97 10.61 11.39 -0.20
N ASN A 98 11.02 12.30 0.68
CA ASN A 98 11.21 11.97 2.08
C ASN A 98 9.90 11.59 2.77
N SER A 99 8.79 12.26 2.42
CA SER A 99 7.45 11.91 2.90
C SER A 99 6.97 10.53 2.42
N ILE A 100 7.28 10.16 1.18
CA ILE A 100 7.03 8.82 0.61
C ILE A 100 7.81 7.76 1.38
N ASN A 101 9.11 7.97 1.60
CA ASN A 101 9.95 7.01 2.33
C ASN A 101 9.50 6.84 3.77
N GLU A 102 9.16 7.94 4.45
CA GLU A 102 8.67 7.90 5.82
C GLU A 102 7.28 7.25 5.93
N THR A 103 6.42 7.46 4.94
CA THR A 103 5.13 6.78 4.86
C THR A 103 5.32 5.26 4.76
N LEU A 104 6.18 4.79 3.85
CA LEU A 104 6.48 3.37 3.67
C LEU A 104 7.11 2.75 4.92
N ARG A 105 7.90 3.52 5.68
CA ARG A 105 8.52 3.07 6.92
C ARG A 105 7.49 2.83 8.02
N LEU A 106 6.60 3.79 8.24
CA LEU A 106 5.56 3.68 9.28
C LEU A 106 4.47 2.66 8.93
N TYR A 107 4.11 2.62 7.65
CA TYR A 107 3.04 1.80 7.12
C TYR A 107 3.57 0.91 5.98
N PRO A 108 4.39 -0.11 6.32
CA PRO A 108 4.84 -1.06 5.32
C PRO A 108 3.64 -1.79 4.72
N LEU A 109 3.66 -1.98 3.40
CA LEU A 109 2.57 -2.58 2.61
C LEU A 109 2.45 -4.10 2.81
N THR A 110 3.26 -4.66 3.70
CA THR A 110 3.24 -6.06 4.12
C THR A 110 3.74 -6.11 5.56
N ASP A 111 3.01 -6.78 6.44
CA ASP A 111 3.32 -6.80 7.87
C ASP A 111 4.36 -7.86 8.24
N ILE A 112 4.23 -9.03 7.61
CA ILE A 112 4.93 -10.25 7.99
C ILE A 112 5.59 -10.85 6.76
N TRP A 113 6.86 -11.23 6.94
CA TRP A 113 7.52 -12.15 6.04
C TRP A 113 7.76 -13.47 6.69
N THR A 114 7.49 -14.52 5.94
CA THR A 114 7.81 -15.88 6.32
C THR A 114 8.88 -16.42 5.38
N ARG A 115 9.77 -17.25 5.91
CA ARG A 115 10.68 -18.06 5.11
C ARG A 115 10.60 -19.51 5.56
N PRO A 116 10.38 -20.44 4.62
CA PRO A 116 10.59 -21.84 4.92
C PRO A 116 12.08 -22.06 5.18
N SER A 117 12.38 -22.98 6.08
CA SER A 117 13.72 -23.53 6.22
C SER A 117 13.94 -24.65 5.21
N TYR A 118 15.19 -24.83 4.81
CA TYR A 118 15.62 -26.03 4.09
C TYR A 118 16.11 -27.08 5.10
N GLY A 119 15.62 -28.31 5.01
CA GLY A 119 16.02 -29.43 5.89
C GLY A 119 15.35 -29.40 7.28
N LYS A 120 16.12 -29.72 8.34
CA LYS A 120 15.61 -29.84 9.73
C LYS A 120 15.52 -28.51 10.51
N GLN A 121 15.91 -27.39 9.90
CA GLN A 121 15.84 -26.09 10.58
C GLN A 121 14.37 -25.65 10.72
N ARG A 122 14.08 -24.72 11.63
CA ARG A 122 12.75 -24.08 11.69
C ARG A 122 12.72 -22.91 10.71
N GLY A 123 11.60 -22.76 9.99
CA GLY A 123 11.35 -21.54 9.23
C GLY A 123 11.34 -20.32 10.16
N TRP A 124 11.52 -19.14 9.59
CA TRP A 124 11.51 -17.91 10.37
C TRP A 124 10.43 -16.96 9.89
N ILE A 125 9.98 -16.13 10.83
CA ILE A 125 8.99 -15.09 10.62
C ILE A 125 9.64 -13.77 11.04
N ALA A 126 9.55 -12.76 10.19
CA ALA A 126 9.98 -11.41 10.53
C ALA A 126 8.81 -10.44 10.38
N SER A 127 8.66 -9.56 11.37
CA SER A 127 7.75 -8.43 11.27
C SER A 127 8.45 -7.30 10.54
N LEU A 128 8.02 -7.00 9.30
CA LEU A 128 8.53 -5.85 8.55
C LEU A 128 8.22 -4.53 9.26
N VAL A 129 7.14 -4.49 10.02
CA VAL A 129 6.79 -3.36 10.89
C VAL A 129 7.90 -3.09 11.90
N GLN A 130 8.31 -4.12 12.65
CA GLN A 130 9.36 -3.97 13.64
C GLN A 130 10.71 -3.70 12.99
N LEU A 131 11.01 -4.35 11.87
CA LEU A 131 12.25 -4.09 11.12
C LEU A 131 12.35 -2.63 10.63
N ASN A 132 11.26 -2.01 10.19
CA ASN A 132 11.24 -0.61 9.78
C ASN A 132 11.20 0.39 10.96
N ARG A 133 10.98 -0.08 12.19
CA ARG A 133 10.99 0.74 13.41
C ARG A 133 12.32 0.68 14.14
N ASN A 134 12.97 -0.48 14.10
CA ASN A 134 14.22 -0.71 14.80
C ASN A 134 15.34 0.22 14.30
N GLY A 135 16.10 0.78 15.24
CA GLY A 135 17.21 1.69 14.94
C GLY A 135 16.80 3.15 14.71
N TRP A 136 15.50 3.47 14.77
CA TRP A 136 15.01 4.85 14.63
C TRP A 136 14.66 5.49 15.98
N ILE A 137 15.07 6.75 16.16
CA ILE A 137 14.56 7.59 17.25
C ILE A 137 13.11 7.96 16.94
N GLN A 138 12.24 7.91 17.94
CA GLN A 138 10.79 8.13 17.80
C GLN A 138 10.20 7.31 16.63
N PRO A 139 10.27 5.97 16.73
CA PRO A 139 10.00 5.08 15.59
C PRO A 139 8.53 5.09 15.14
N ASP A 140 7.61 5.54 15.99
CA ASP A 140 6.17 5.63 15.69
C ASP A 140 5.74 7.02 15.18
N SER A 141 6.65 7.99 15.13
CA SER A 141 6.36 9.36 14.68
C SER A 141 6.67 9.54 13.19
N PHE A 142 5.83 10.29 12.47
CA PHE A 142 6.09 10.73 11.10
C PHE A 142 7.08 11.89 11.12
N ILE A 143 8.32 11.63 10.74
CA ILE A 143 9.40 12.63 10.70
C ILE A 143 10.15 12.46 9.37
N PRO A 144 9.69 13.06 8.26
CA PRO A 144 10.29 12.85 6.94
C PRO A 144 11.72 13.39 6.84
N GLN A 145 12.08 14.40 7.62
CA GLN A 145 13.41 15.00 7.62
C GLN A 145 14.53 14.01 8.02
N ARG A 146 14.19 12.87 8.64
CA ARG A 146 15.16 11.82 8.98
C ARG A 146 15.87 11.23 7.75
N TRP A 147 15.25 11.36 6.58
CA TRP A 147 15.76 10.88 5.30
C TRP A 147 16.73 11.87 4.61
N ASN A 148 16.94 13.07 5.17
CA ASN A 148 17.94 14.03 4.66
C ASN A 148 19.39 13.55 4.86
N THR A 149 19.61 12.67 5.82
CA THR A 149 20.93 12.11 6.11
C THR A 149 21.14 10.82 5.33
N LYS A 150 22.37 10.50 4.95
CA LYS A 150 22.68 9.19 4.36
C LYS A 150 22.83 8.09 5.42
N GLU A 151 22.96 8.49 6.68
CA GLU A 151 23.16 7.61 7.82
C GLU A 151 21.83 7.33 8.51
N HIS A 152 21.05 6.44 7.91
CA HIS A 152 19.81 5.96 8.50
C HIS A 152 19.65 4.44 8.33
N PRO A 153 18.85 3.77 9.19
CA PRO A 153 18.50 2.37 8.97
C PRO A 153 17.88 2.14 7.58
N PRO A 154 18.09 0.98 6.95
CA PRO A 154 17.55 0.70 5.63
C PRO A 154 16.01 0.61 5.66
N LEU A 155 15.36 1.09 4.60
CA LEU A 155 13.92 0.87 4.39
C LEU A 155 13.68 -0.58 3.97
N MET A 156 12.95 -1.33 4.80
CA MET A 156 12.74 -2.77 4.62
C MET A 156 11.39 -3.11 3.99
N THR A 157 10.52 -2.12 3.78
CA THR A 157 9.13 -2.28 3.29
C THR A 157 9.02 -3.07 2.00
N TRP A 158 10.00 -2.95 1.11
CA TRP A 158 9.95 -3.61 -0.19
C TRP A 158 10.59 -4.98 -0.22
N GLY A 159 11.45 -5.31 0.75
CA GLY A 159 12.50 -6.20 0.31
C GLY A 159 13.85 -6.05 0.95
N PHE A 160 14.53 -7.17 1.17
CA PHE A 160 15.98 -7.19 1.19
C PHE A 160 16.49 -8.39 0.39
N ASP A 161 17.72 -8.25 -0.11
CA ASP A 161 18.45 -9.26 -0.86
C ASP A 161 17.71 -9.75 -2.13
N ILE A 162 17.96 -10.98 -2.57
CA ILE A 162 17.36 -11.63 -3.76
C ILE A 162 15.82 -11.70 -3.76
N ARG A 163 15.17 -11.40 -2.64
CA ARG A 163 13.69 -11.37 -2.52
C ARG A 163 13.15 -9.94 -2.46
N ARG A 164 13.97 -8.93 -2.76
CA ARG A 164 13.49 -7.55 -2.86
C ARG A 164 12.42 -7.45 -3.95
N CYS A 165 11.34 -6.72 -3.66
CA CYS A 165 10.25 -6.52 -4.60
C CYS A 165 10.81 -5.98 -5.92
N PRO A 166 10.69 -6.75 -7.02
CA PRO A 166 11.20 -6.32 -8.31
C PRO A 166 10.40 -5.12 -8.85
N ALA A 167 9.15 -4.96 -8.41
CA ALA A 167 8.23 -3.89 -8.79
C ALA A 167 8.34 -2.60 -7.97
N GLN A 168 9.30 -2.48 -7.05
CA GLN A 168 9.41 -1.32 -6.15
C GLN A 168 9.38 0.02 -6.92
N LYS A 169 10.24 0.19 -7.93
CA LYS A 169 10.35 1.46 -8.68
C LYS A 169 9.03 1.82 -9.36
N MET A 170 8.40 0.85 -10.03
CA MET A 170 7.12 1.05 -10.71
C MET A 170 6.00 1.38 -9.71
N ALA A 171 5.88 0.62 -8.62
CA ALA A 171 4.86 0.80 -7.60
C ALA A 171 4.97 2.18 -6.93
N THR A 172 6.18 2.60 -6.55
CA THR A 172 6.45 3.93 -5.99
C THR A 172 6.11 5.03 -6.98
N ASN A 173 6.56 4.93 -8.24
CA ASN A 173 6.34 5.97 -9.24
C ASN A 173 4.85 6.15 -9.58
N ILE A 174 4.11 5.05 -9.76
CA ILE A 174 2.67 5.13 -10.05
C ILE A 174 1.92 5.70 -8.85
N SER A 175 2.23 5.25 -7.64
CA SER A 175 1.58 5.74 -6.43
C SER A 175 1.86 7.23 -6.22
N LYS A 176 3.11 7.65 -6.41
CA LYS A 176 3.54 9.05 -6.38
C LYS A 176 2.77 9.89 -7.41
N LEU A 177 2.74 9.45 -8.67
CA LEU A 177 2.06 10.18 -9.74
C LEU A 177 0.57 10.38 -9.45
N ILE A 178 -0.12 9.31 -9.01
CA ILE A 178 -1.54 9.39 -8.65
C ILE A 178 -1.72 10.35 -7.48
N PHE A 179 -0.92 10.19 -6.43
CA PHE A 179 -0.97 11.06 -5.26
C PHE A 179 -0.74 12.53 -5.61
N GLU A 180 0.31 12.86 -6.36
CA GLU A 180 0.59 14.22 -6.83
C GLU A 180 -0.55 14.79 -7.66
N THR A 181 -1.14 13.98 -8.55
CA THR A 181 -2.29 14.40 -9.36
C THR A 181 -3.47 14.78 -8.48
N ILE A 182 -3.73 14.01 -7.42
CA ILE A 182 -4.80 14.30 -6.46
C ILE A 182 -4.50 15.61 -5.72
N ILE A 183 -3.32 15.73 -5.09
CA ILE A 183 -3.03 16.87 -4.21
C ILE A 183 -2.75 18.18 -4.94
N LYS A 184 -2.32 18.14 -6.20
CA LYS A 184 -2.10 19.33 -7.04
C LYS A 184 -3.37 19.82 -7.72
N THR A 185 -4.48 19.08 -7.62
CA THR A 185 -5.76 19.55 -8.13
C THR A 185 -6.21 20.76 -7.32
N GLU A 186 -6.63 21.82 -8.01
CA GLU A 186 -7.01 23.08 -7.37
C GLU A 186 -8.13 22.87 -6.33
N ASN A 187 -8.02 23.58 -5.20
CA ASN A 187 -8.96 23.49 -4.08
C ASN A 187 -9.18 22.07 -3.55
N PHE A 188 -8.20 21.18 -3.70
CA PHE A 188 -8.23 19.85 -3.10
C PHE A 188 -8.28 19.96 -1.57
N TRP A 189 -9.17 19.19 -0.96
CA TRP A 189 -9.21 19.03 0.48
C TRP A 189 -9.42 17.57 0.86
N ILE A 190 -8.91 17.23 2.03
CA ILE A 190 -9.06 15.91 2.65
C ILE A 190 -9.43 16.06 4.12
N LYS A 191 -10.37 15.23 4.59
CA LYS A 191 -10.78 15.20 6.00
C LYS A 191 -10.97 13.77 6.51
N PRO A 192 -10.11 13.27 7.42
CA PRO A 192 -10.36 12.01 8.10
C PRO A 192 -11.52 12.12 9.10
N ALA A 193 -12.13 10.99 9.45
CA ALA A 193 -13.19 10.95 10.44
C ALA A 193 -12.68 11.43 11.79
N LYS A 194 -13.49 12.21 12.52
CA LYS A 194 -13.09 12.75 13.82
C LYS A 194 -12.66 11.69 14.85
N ASN A 195 -13.21 10.49 14.76
CA ASN A 195 -12.95 9.38 15.65
C ASN A 195 -12.08 8.28 15.02
N PHE A 196 -11.58 8.51 13.80
CA PHE A 196 -10.69 7.60 13.09
C PHE A 196 -9.25 7.80 13.54
N GLN A 197 -8.58 6.69 13.84
CA GLN A 197 -7.14 6.66 14.04
C GLN A 197 -6.52 6.05 12.80
N HIS A 198 -5.37 6.56 12.36
CA HIS A 198 -4.68 6.01 11.20
C HIS A 198 -4.22 4.59 11.52
N GLU A 199 -4.97 3.61 11.00
CA GLU A 199 -4.64 2.20 11.12
C GLU A 199 -3.91 1.70 9.87
N ARG A 200 -3.06 0.68 10.06
CA ARG A 200 -2.23 0.14 8.97
C ARG A 200 -3.03 -0.74 8.02
N THR A 201 -3.85 -1.62 8.54
CA THR A 201 -4.79 -2.38 7.71
C THR A 201 -6.03 -1.52 7.58
N PHE A 202 -6.58 -1.39 6.38
CA PHE A 202 -7.85 -0.69 6.15
C PHE A 202 -9.02 -1.70 6.08
N PRO A 203 -9.37 -2.45 7.14
CA PRO A 203 -10.35 -3.54 7.05
C PRO A 203 -11.77 -3.06 6.72
N TYR A 204 -12.02 -1.75 6.88
CA TYR A 204 -13.26 -1.08 6.52
C TYR A 204 -13.00 0.07 5.55
N GLY A 205 -11.85 0.10 4.87
CA GLY A 205 -11.45 1.16 3.95
C GLY A 205 -10.86 2.38 4.65
N CYS A 206 -10.29 3.30 3.87
CA CYS A 206 -9.78 4.56 4.38
C CYS A 206 -10.94 5.48 4.75
N GLN A 207 -11.09 5.79 6.04
CA GLN A 207 -12.17 6.65 6.55
C GLN A 207 -11.81 8.12 6.34
N VAL A 208 -11.84 8.55 5.09
CA VAL A 208 -11.55 9.92 4.65
C VAL A 208 -12.60 10.41 3.68
N TRP A 209 -12.96 11.69 3.82
CA TRP A 209 -13.58 12.43 2.75
C TRP A 209 -12.50 13.12 1.96
N ILE A 210 -12.60 13.04 0.63
CA ILE A 210 -11.82 13.87 -0.26
C ILE A 210 -12.78 14.65 -1.14
N GLY A 211 -12.41 15.87 -1.46
CA GLY A 211 -13.19 16.69 -2.37
C GLY A 211 -12.38 17.83 -2.94
N TYR A 212 -13.08 18.61 -3.74
CA TYR A 212 -12.53 19.77 -4.44
C TYR A 212 -13.48 20.94 -4.20
N ASN A 213 -12.94 22.15 -4.11
CA ASN A 213 -13.69 23.38 -3.84
C ASN A 213 -14.25 23.42 -2.42
N GLU A 214 -15.55 23.71 -2.26
CA GLU A 214 -16.17 23.91 -0.97
C GLU A 214 -16.23 22.61 -0.15
N ILE A 215 -15.94 22.73 1.14
CA ILE A 215 -16.05 21.63 2.11
C ILE A 215 -17.49 21.62 2.64
N PRO A 216 -18.28 20.56 2.42
CA PRO A 216 -19.63 20.47 2.98
C PRO A 216 -19.60 20.52 4.52
N ASN A 217 -20.59 21.18 5.13
CA ASN A 217 -20.63 21.37 6.59
C ASN A 217 -20.63 20.04 7.38
N GLU A 218 -21.25 18.99 6.82
CA GLU A 218 -21.29 17.64 7.38
C GLU A 218 -19.90 16.99 7.53
N VAL A 219 -18.93 17.39 6.70
CA VAL A 219 -17.54 16.92 6.77
C VAL A 219 -16.83 17.41 8.03
N ASN A 220 -17.29 18.50 8.62
CA ASN A 220 -16.71 18.98 9.85
C ASN A 220 -17.20 18.21 11.07
N THR A 221 -18.30 17.46 10.97
CA THR A 221 -18.91 16.73 12.10
C THR A 221 -18.92 15.22 11.93
N TRP A 222 -18.56 14.70 10.74
CA TRP A 222 -18.65 13.28 10.45
C TRP A 222 -17.76 12.42 11.35
N LYS A 223 -18.29 11.24 11.67
CA LYS A 223 -17.66 10.20 12.46
C LYS A 223 -17.83 8.87 11.73
N PHE A 224 -16.89 7.97 11.93
CA PHE A 224 -16.98 6.60 11.47
C PHE A 224 -17.87 5.80 12.42
N ASP A 225 -19.02 5.33 11.92
CA ASP A 225 -20.02 4.58 12.70
C ASP A 225 -19.58 3.13 12.98
N GLY A 226 -18.71 2.55 12.15
CA GLY A 226 -18.24 1.17 12.27
C GLY A 226 -17.16 0.92 13.33
N LYS A 227 -16.82 1.91 14.17
CA LYS A 227 -15.66 1.85 15.08
C LYS A 227 -15.70 0.66 16.05
N PHE A 228 -16.86 0.37 16.63
CA PHE A 228 -17.01 -0.75 17.58
C PHE A 228 -16.86 -2.11 16.88
N GLN A 229 -17.53 -2.29 15.74
CA GLN A 229 -17.39 -3.51 14.92
C GLN A 229 -15.94 -3.74 14.49
N MET A 230 -15.23 -2.67 14.14
CA MET A 230 -13.81 -2.71 13.80
C MET A 230 -12.95 -3.18 14.97
N GLN A 231 -13.14 -2.62 16.17
CA GLN A 231 -12.42 -3.02 17.37
C GLN A 231 -12.70 -4.49 17.74
N CYS A 232 -13.95 -4.95 17.62
CA CYS A 232 -14.31 -6.35 17.84
C CYS A 232 -13.65 -7.29 16.82
N ARG A 233 -13.68 -6.95 15.53
CA ARG A 233 -13.05 -7.77 14.48
C ARG A 233 -11.54 -7.84 14.67
N ARG A 234 -10.90 -6.71 15.01
CA ARG A 234 -9.48 -6.66 15.34
C ARG A 234 -9.14 -7.58 16.49
N TRP A 235 -9.88 -7.49 17.60
CA TRP A 235 -9.69 -8.37 18.75
C TRP A 235 -9.85 -9.85 18.38
N LEU A 236 -10.88 -10.19 17.59
CA LEU A 236 -11.10 -11.56 17.09
C LEU A 236 -9.95 -12.05 16.20
N CYS A 237 -9.51 -11.26 15.23
CA CYS A 237 -8.39 -11.63 14.36
C CYS A 237 -7.07 -11.72 15.11
N GLU A 238 -6.80 -10.83 16.07
CA GLU A 238 -5.63 -10.90 16.95
C GLU A 238 -5.66 -12.19 17.78
N LYS A 239 -6.82 -12.56 18.35
CA LYS A 239 -6.98 -13.81 19.12
C LYS A 239 -6.87 -15.06 18.26
N LEU A 240 -7.49 -15.08 17.08
CA LEU A 240 -7.38 -16.19 16.13
C LEU A 240 -5.92 -16.38 15.68
N ARG A 241 -5.18 -15.28 15.42
CA ARG A 241 -3.75 -15.32 15.12
C ARG A 241 -2.95 -15.92 16.29
N MET A 242 -3.22 -15.50 17.53
CA MET A 242 -2.53 -16.04 18.71
C MET A 242 -2.80 -17.54 18.92
N ILE A 243 -4.03 -18.00 18.64
CA ILE A 243 -4.39 -19.43 18.68
C ILE A 243 -3.66 -20.21 17.58
N ASP A 244 -3.70 -19.71 16.34
CA ASP A 244 -3.04 -20.34 15.18
C ASP A 244 -1.51 -20.42 15.35
N GLN A 245 -0.93 -19.49 16.10
CA GLN A 245 0.49 -19.43 16.43
C GLN A 245 0.86 -20.14 17.75
N ASN A 246 -0.10 -20.80 18.43
CA ASN A 246 0.08 -21.43 19.75
C ASN A 246 0.65 -20.47 20.82
N GLU A 247 0.40 -19.17 20.70
CA GLU A 247 0.80 -18.13 21.68
C GLU A 247 -0.16 -18.06 22.88
N LEU A 248 -1.32 -18.72 22.80
CA LEU A 248 -2.26 -18.93 23.90
C LEU A 248 -2.15 -20.38 24.40
N ASN A 249 -1.02 -20.69 25.03
CA ASN A 249 -0.84 -21.87 25.90
C ASN A 249 -0.10 -21.43 27.17
#